data_AF-A0A1V5CR32-F1
#
_entry.id   AF-A0A1V5CR32-F1
#
_cell.length_a   1.000
_cell.length_b   1.000
_cell.length_c   1.000
_cell.angle_alpha   90.00
_cell.angle_beta   90.00
_cell.angle_gamma   90.00
#
_symmetry.space_group_name_H-M   'P 1'
#
loop_
_entity.id
_entity.type
_entity.pdbx_description
1 polymer ?
#
loop_
_entity_poly.entity_id
_entity_poly.type
_entity_poly.pdbx_seq_one_letter_code
_entity_poly.pdbx_strand_id
1 'polypeptide(L)'
;MKTITAIIVLLCIAVATTLAYHKIQYKWIIYREAETLYKKKEYKKAIPYYTSLLKKSFRDHVVLSRLGELYLAVSDLNNARLIYEEILRSEPLNMQTRITLADIYMRLGDYRKTINIYTMLLLSQPGNRHLHILMARALTAKGDFEDAITHYRIALGENQ
;
A
#
# COMPACT_ATOMS: atom_id res chain seq x y z
N MET A 1 -8.03 -8.74 55.23
CA MET A 1 -8.58 -8.05 54.03
C MET A 1 -7.53 -7.74 52.97
N LYS A 2 -6.39 -7.10 53.28
CA LYS A 2 -5.38 -6.70 52.27
C LYS A 2 -4.75 -7.86 51.46
N THR A 3 -4.61 -9.04 52.06
CA THR A 3 -4.03 -10.23 51.40
C THR A 3 -4.96 -10.88 50.37
N ILE A 4 -6.25 -10.98 50.68
CA ILE A 4 -7.27 -11.55 49.78
C ILE A 4 -7.42 -10.67 48.53
N THR A 5 -7.45 -9.35 48.70
CA THR A 5 -7.49 -8.41 47.57
C THR A 5 -6.24 -8.52 46.69
N ALA A 6 -5.06 -8.72 47.27
CA ALA A 6 -3.83 -8.91 46.49
C ALA A 6 -3.86 -10.20 45.65
N ILE A 7 -4.36 -11.31 46.21
CA ILE A 7 -4.50 -12.59 45.51
C ILE A 7 -5.49 -12.46 44.33
N ILE A 8 -6.64 -11.81 44.55
CA ILE A 8 -7.64 -11.59 43.50
C ILE A 8 -7.06 -10.75 42.36
N VAL A 9 -6.30 -9.69 42.67
CA VAL A 9 -5.65 -8.86 41.64
C VAL A 9 -4.64 -9.67 40.82
N LEU A 10 -3.79 -10.49 41.47
CA LEU A 10 -2.82 -11.32 40.76
C LEU A 10 -3.49 -12.35 39.85
N LEU A 11 -4.58 -12.96 40.30
CA LEU A 11 -5.32 -13.94 39.52
C LEU A 11 -6.03 -13.28 38.33
N CYS A 12 -6.59 -12.09 38.51
CA CYS A 12 -7.13 -11.27 37.42
C CYS A 12 -6.05 -10.89 36.39
N ILE A 13 -4.85 -10.50 36.83
CA ILE A 13 -3.73 -10.20 35.93
C ILE A 13 -3.33 -11.45 35.15
N ALA A 14 -3.20 -12.61 35.80
CA ALA A 14 -2.82 -13.87 35.14
C ALA A 14 -3.84 -14.32 34.08
N VAL A 15 -5.14 -14.18 34.37
CA VAL A 15 -6.20 -14.46 33.39
C VAL A 15 -6.16 -13.46 32.24
N ALA A 16 -5.99 -12.17 32.54
CA ALA A 16 -5.90 -11.12 31.51
C ALA A 16 -4.69 -11.32 30.58
N THR A 17 -3.51 -11.67 31.13
CA THR A 17 -2.31 -11.93 30.32
C THR A 17 -2.46 -13.19 29.47
N THR A 18 -3.11 -14.24 29.98
CA THR A 18 -3.37 -15.48 29.21
C THR A 18 -4.33 -15.22 28.05
N LEU A 19 -5.40 -14.46 28.27
CA LEU A 19 -6.36 -14.10 27.22
C LEU A 19 -5.73 -13.16 26.18
N ALA A 20 -4.96 -12.15 26.62
CA ALA A 20 -4.22 -11.27 25.75
C ALA A 20 -3.19 -12.05 24.91
N TYR A 21 -2.47 -12.98 25.54
CA TYR A 21 -1.49 -13.85 24.88
C TYR A 21 -2.14 -14.67 23.76
N HIS A 22 -3.26 -15.33 24.03
CA HIS A 22 -3.98 -16.12 23.02
C HIS A 22 -4.45 -15.24 21.85
N LYS A 23 -4.97 -14.04 22.13
CA LYS A 23 -5.45 -13.11 21.09
C LYS A 23 -4.30 -12.57 20.22
N ILE A 24 -3.14 -12.31 20.82
CA ILE A 24 -1.94 -11.81 20.12
C ILE A 24 -1.31 -12.93 19.29
N GLN A 25 -1.07 -14.10 19.88
CA GLN A 25 -0.49 -15.27 19.19
C GLN A 25 -1.34 -15.70 17.99
N TYR A 26 -2.66 -15.71 18.15
CA TYR A 26 -3.57 -16.07 17.07
C TYR A 26 -3.40 -15.17 15.83
N LYS A 27 -3.15 -13.86 15.99
CA LYS A 27 -2.86 -12.96 14.87
C LYS A 27 -1.53 -13.29 14.19
N TRP A 28 -0.48 -13.60 14.98
CA TRP A 28 0.83 -13.97 14.45
C TRP A 28 0.83 -15.30 13.69
N ILE A 29 0.00 -16.26 14.10
CA ILE A 29 -0.19 -17.53 13.37
C ILE A 29 -0.77 -17.26 11.99
N ILE A 30 -1.86 -16.48 11.91
CA ILE A 30 -2.48 -16.09 10.64
C ILE A 30 -1.47 -15.33 9.77
N TYR A 31 -0.71 -14.40 10.35
CA TYR A 31 0.32 -13.65 9.63
C TYR A 31 1.41 -14.57 9.07
N ARG A 32 1.92 -15.51 9.86
CA ARG A 32 2.93 -16.48 9.42
C ARG A 32 2.43 -17.34 8.26
N GLU A 33 1.17 -17.78 8.32
CA GLU A 33 0.55 -18.55 7.24
C GLU A 33 0.40 -17.70 5.97
N ALA A 34 -0.07 -16.45 6.11
CA ALA A 34 -0.17 -15.49 5.02
C ALA A 34 1.18 -15.24 4.34
N GLU A 35 2.24 -15.01 5.13
CA GLU A 35 3.61 -14.81 4.64
C GLU A 35 4.16 -16.06 3.95
N THR A 36 3.80 -17.25 4.43
CA THR A 36 4.19 -18.52 3.78
C THR A 36 3.55 -18.63 2.39
N LEU A 37 2.26 -18.33 2.29
CA LEU A 37 1.53 -18.32 1.01
C LEU A 37 2.08 -17.24 0.07
N TYR A 38 2.38 -16.05 0.60
CA TYR A 38 3.02 -14.96 -0.15
C TYR A 38 4.37 -15.39 -0.75
N LYS A 39 5.24 -16.02 0.06
CA LYS A 39 6.54 -16.53 -0.40
C LYS A 39 6.41 -17.63 -1.44
N LYS A 40 5.38 -18.47 -1.35
CA LYS A 40 5.04 -19.49 -2.35
C LYS A 40 4.39 -18.91 -3.61
N LYS A 41 4.17 -17.60 -3.67
CA LYS A 41 3.44 -16.90 -4.74
C LYS A 41 1.99 -17.36 -4.92
N GLU A 42 1.41 -17.98 -3.89
CA GLU A 42 0.01 -18.40 -3.86
C GLU A 42 -0.90 -17.22 -3.50
N TYR A 43 -0.81 -16.15 -4.30
CA TYR A 43 -1.35 -14.82 -3.96
C TYR A 43 -2.85 -14.82 -3.69
N LYS A 44 -3.63 -15.53 -4.53
CA LYS A 44 -5.08 -15.65 -4.34
C LYS A 44 -5.45 -16.31 -3.01
N LYS A 45 -4.64 -17.25 -2.53
CA LYS A 45 -4.86 -17.90 -1.22
C LYS A 45 -4.39 -17.03 -0.07
N ALA A 46 -3.36 -16.20 -0.26
CA ALA A 46 -2.84 -15.32 0.79
C ALA A 46 -3.78 -14.15 1.13
N ILE A 47 -4.45 -13.56 0.12
CA ILE A 47 -5.36 -12.40 0.27
C ILE A 47 -6.38 -12.53 1.42
N PRO A 48 -7.14 -13.64 1.58
CA PRO A 48 -8.10 -13.76 2.68
C PRO A 48 -7.43 -13.72 4.07
N TYR A 49 -6.21 -14.24 4.22
CA TYR A 49 -5.49 -14.18 5.50
C TYR A 49 -5.11 -12.73 5.86
N TYR A 50 -4.48 -11.99 4.93
CA TYR A 50 -4.17 -10.57 5.14
C TYR A 50 -5.43 -9.71 5.37
N THR A 51 -6.51 -9.97 4.61
CA THR A 51 -7.79 -9.28 4.81
C THR A 51 -8.36 -9.56 6.21
N SER A 52 -8.26 -10.80 6.70
CA SER A 52 -8.73 -11.18 8.03
C SER A 52 -7.92 -10.50 9.15
N LEU A 53 -6.62 -10.28 8.94
CA LEU A 53 -5.74 -9.57 9.86
C LEU A 53 -6.17 -8.11 10.02
N LEU A 54 -6.40 -7.41 8.89
CA LEU A 54 -6.84 -6.02 8.90
C LEU A 54 -8.21 -5.86 9.60
N LYS A 55 -9.15 -6.77 9.34
CA LYS A 55 -10.47 -6.77 10.03
C LYS A 55 -10.36 -6.94 11.54
N LYS A 56 -9.33 -7.65 12.03
CA LYS A 56 -9.06 -7.84 13.47
C LYS A 56 -8.21 -6.72 14.07
N SER A 57 -8.17 -5.56 13.41
CA SER A 57 -7.38 -4.39 13.79
C SER A 57 -5.88 -4.69 13.92
N PHE A 58 -5.37 -5.70 13.20
CA PHE A 58 -3.93 -5.86 13.01
C PHE A 58 -3.51 -4.92 11.87
N ARG A 59 -3.53 -3.62 12.17
CA ARG A 59 -3.18 -2.55 11.25
C ARG A 59 -1.69 -2.28 11.33
N ASP A 60 -0.94 -3.19 10.74
CA ASP A 60 0.48 -3.01 10.48
C ASP A 60 0.66 -2.49 9.05
N HIS A 61 1.49 -1.46 8.86
CA HIS A 61 1.85 -0.93 7.54
C HIS A 61 2.39 -2.03 6.62
N VAL A 62 3.06 -3.04 7.18
CA VAL A 62 3.55 -4.21 6.44
C VAL A 62 2.39 -5.03 5.90
N VAL A 63 1.37 -5.32 6.70
CA VAL A 63 0.19 -6.11 6.28
C VAL A 63 -0.60 -5.38 5.20
N LEU A 64 -0.76 -4.05 5.35
CA LEU A 64 -1.46 -3.25 4.36
C LEU A 64 -0.69 -3.21 3.04
N SER A 65 0.63 -3.01 3.08
CA SER A 65 1.49 -3.02 1.90
C SER A 65 1.50 -4.38 1.20
N ARG A 66 1.62 -5.49 1.95
CA ARG A 66 1.53 -6.86 1.42
C ARG A 66 0.20 -7.10 0.73
N LEU A 67 -0.91 -6.67 1.32
CA LEU A 67 -2.23 -6.83 0.70
C LEU A 67 -2.34 -6.04 -0.62
N GLY A 68 -1.79 -4.82 -0.66
CA GLY A 68 -1.70 -4.02 -1.89
C GLY A 68 -0.89 -4.71 -2.98
N GLU A 69 0.30 -5.20 -2.65
CA GLU A 69 1.16 -5.98 -3.56
C GLU A 69 0.45 -7.24 -4.09
N LEU A 70 -0.26 -7.96 -3.22
CA LEU A 70 -1.01 -9.15 -3.59
C LEU A 70 -2.13 -8.84 -4.58
N TYR A 71 -2.89 -7.78 -4.36
CA TYR A 71 -3.93 -7.35 -5.30
C TYR A 71 -3.35 -6.95 -6.66
N LEU A 72 -2.21 -6.25 -6.68
CA LEU A 72 -1.49 -5.96 -7.92
C LEU A 72 -1.06 -7.23 -8.66
N ALA A 73 -0.53 -8.21 -7.92
CA ALA A 73 -0.04 -9.46 -8.50
C ALA A 73 -1.15 -10.31 -9.11
N VAL A 74 -2.37 -10.24 -8.58
CA VAL A 74 -3.55 -10.91 -9.16
C VAL A 74 -4.33 -10.02 -10.15
N SER A 75 -3.80 -8.84 -10.48
CA SER A 75 -4.43 -7.84 -11.36
C SER A 75 -5.80 -7.35 -10.88
N ASP A 76 -6.08 -7.41 -9.58
CA ASP A 76 -7.25 -6.80 -8.96
C ASP A 76 -6.95 -5.32 -8.66
N LEU A 77 -7.01 -4.52 -9.72
CA LEU A 77 -6.63 -3.10 -9.68
C LEU A 77 -7.56 -2.26 -8.81
N ASN A 78 -8.83 -2.64 -8.70
CA ASN A 78 -9.80 -1.90 -7.91
C ASN A 78 -9.50 -2.04 -6.41
N ASN A 79 -9.23 -3.26 -5.94
CA ASN A 79 -8.85 -3.46 -4.54
C ASN A 79 -7.43 -2.92 -4.27
N ALA A 80 -6.49 -3.09 -5.20
CA ALA A 80 -5.16 -2.49 -5.07
C ALA A 80 -5.27 -0.96 -4.89
N ARG A 81 -6.04 -0.27 -5.72
CA ARG A 81 -6.28 1.18 -5.59
C ARG A 81 -6.71 1.57 -4.19
N LEU A 82 -7.72 0.90 -3.64
CA LEU A 82 -8.25 1.22 -2.30
C LEU A 82 -7.18 1.06 -1.21
N ILE A 83 -6.36 0.01 -1.29
CA ILE A 83 -5.27 -0.21 -0.34
C ILE A 83 -4.19 0.87 -0.45
N TYR A 84 -3.75 1.21 -1.66
CA TYR A 84 -2.72 2.26 -1.85
C TYR A 84 -3.24 3.66 -1.49
N GLU A 85 -4.53 3.95 -1.69
CA GLU A 85 -5.18 5.16 -1.18
C GLU A 85 -5.18 5.19 0.35
N GLU A 86 -5.42 4.05 1.01
CA GLU A 86 -5.36 3.95 2.48
C GLU A 86 -3.93 4.16 3.00
N ILE A 87 -2.92 3.54 2.38
CA ILE A 87 -1.50 3.74 2.74
C ILE A 87 -1.13 5.22 2.63
N LEU A 88 -1.58 5.90 1.57
CA LEU A 88 -1.27 7.31 1.35
C LEU A 88 -1.97 8.26 2.35
N ARG A 89 -3.08 7.85 2.98
CA ARG A 89 -3.70 8.63 4.06
C ARG A 89 -2.81 8.65 5.30
N SER A 90 -2.13 7.55 5.62
CA SER A 90 -1.19 7.49 6.74
C SER A 90 0.19 8.05 6.41
N GLU A 91 0.62 7.97 5.15
CA GLU A 91 1.93 8.42 4.69
C GLU A 91 1.79 9.39 3.50
N PRO A 92 1.28 10.62 3.68
CA PRO A 92 0.96 11.51 2.56
C PRO A 92 2.15 11.90 1.71
N LEU A 93 3.37 11.81 2.25
CA LEU A 93 4.61 12.20 1.57
C LEU A 93 5.35 11.02 0.93
N ASN A 94 4.81 9.80 1.00
CA ASN A 94 5.45 8.62 0.42
C ASN A 94 5.37 8.66 -1.12
N MET A 95 6.47 9.09 -1.74
CA MET A 95 6.58 9.24 -3.20
C MET A 95 6.42 7.90 -3.93
N GLN A 96 6.96 6.81 -3.37
CA GLN A 96 6.86 5.48 -3.99
C GLN A 96 5.41 4.99 -4.03
N THR A 97 4.66 5.20 -2.95
CA THR A 97 3.22 4.90 -2.89
C THR A 97 2.44 5.74 -3.90
N ARG A 98 2.77 7.03 -4.05
CA ARG A 98 2.14 7.90 -5.07
C ARG A 98 2.39 7.42 -6.50
N ILE A 99 3.63 7.05 -6.82
CA ILE A 99 3.99 6.51 -8.15
C ILE A 99 3.24 5.21 -8.41
N THR A 100 3.17 4.32 -7.42
CA THR A 100 2.45 3.05 -7.54
C THR A 100 0.95 3.28 -7.74
N LEU A 101 0.36 4.23 -7.01
CA LEU A 101 -1.05 4.60 -7.20
C LEU A 101 -1.32 5.23 -8.57
N ALA A 102 -0.39 6.02 -9.09
CA ALA A 102 -0.47 6.55 -10.46
C ALA A 102 -0.42 5.44 -11.51
N ASP A 103 0.45 4.43 -11.34
CA ASP A 103 0.48 3.24 -12.21
C ASP A 103 -0.85 2.47 -12.17
N ILE A 104 -1.42 2.29 -10.97
CA ILE A 104 -2.74 1.66 -10.80
C ILE A 104 -3.81 2.44 -11.57
N TYR A 105 -3.85 3.76 -11.42
CA TYR A 105 -4.81 4.60 -12.15
C TYR A 105 -4.59 4.55 -13.66
N MET A 106 -3.35 4.50 -14.12
CA MET A 106 -3.01 4.36 -15.53
C MET A 106 -3.53 3.04 -16.10
N ARG A 107 -3.35 1.92 -15.38
CA ARG A 107 -3.87 0.59 -15.76
C ARG A 107 -5.39 0.50 -15.69
N LEU A 108 -6.04 1.32 -14.86
CA LEU A 108 -7.50 1.47 -14.80
C LEU A 108 -8.06 2.43 -15.88
N GLY A 109 -7.20 3.11 -16.64
CA GLY A 109 -7.60 4.11 -17.63
C GLY A 109 -7.96 5.49 -17.06
N ASP A 110 -7.75 5.73 -15.77
CA ASP A 110 -7.94 7.05 -15.15
C ASP A 110 -6.69 7.93 -15.36
N TYR A 111 -6.49 8.33 -16.62
CA TYR A 111 -5.34 9.14 -17.02
C TYR A 111 -5.35 10.52 -16.35
N ARG A 112 -6.53 11.07 -16.06
CA ARG A 112 -6.67 12.36 -15.39
C ARG A 112 -6.06 12.33 -13.99
N LYS A 113 -6.37 11.31 -13.18
CA LYS A 113 -5.76 11.17 -11.85
C LYS A 113 -4.27 10.85 -11.94
N THR A 114 -3.87 10.04 -12.91
CA THR A 114 -2.46 9.70 -13.18
C THR A 114 -1.64 10.98 -13.42
N ILE A 115 -2.09 11.81 -14.37
CA ILE A 115 -1.45 13.09 -14.72
C ILE A 115 -1.39 14.01 -13.50
N ASN A 116 -2.50 14.17 -12.75
CA ASN A 116 -2.50 15.01 -11.55
C ASN A 116 -1.45 14.58 -10.52
N ILE A 117 -1.29 13.27 -10.28
CA ILE A 117 -0.25 12.76 -9.38
C ILE A 117 1.14 13.12 -9.90
N TYR A 118 1.43 12.89 -11.19
CA TYR A 118 2.73 13.22 -11.76
C TYR A 118 3.02 14.72 -11.79
N THR A 119 2.01 15.57 -12.01
CA THR A 119 2.15 17.03 -11.91
C THR A 119 2.61 17.43 -10.51
N MET A 120 1.94 16.92 -9.47
CA MET A 120 2.31 17.21 -8.07
C MET A 120 3.72 16.71 -7.74
N LEU A 121 4.12 15.54 -8.25
CA LEU A 121 5.47 15.01 -8.05
C LEU A 121 6.52 15.87 -8.78
N LEU A 122 6.24 16.32 -10.01
CA LEU A 122 7.12 17.20 -10.78
C LEU A 122 7.27 18.59 -10.17
N LEU A 123 6.24 19.14 -9.51
CA LEU A 123 6.38 20.39 -8.76
C LEU A 123 7.43 20.29 -7.66
N SER A 124 7.52 19.13 -7.00
CA SER A 124 8.53 18.89 -5.96
C SER A 124 9.90 18.49 -6.51
N GLN A 125 9.95 17.92 -7.71
CA GLN A 125 11.18 17.45 -8.36
C GLN A 125 11.20 17.80 -9.86
N PRO A 126 11.32 19.09 -10.22
CA PRO A 126 11.17 19.54 -11.60
C PRO A 126 12.22 18.96 -12.56
N GLY A 127 13.41 18.61 -12.05
CA GLY A 127 14.48 18.01 -12.85
C GLY A 127 14.45 16.48 -12.92
N ASN A 128 13.44 15.82 -12.35
CA ASN A 128 13.41 14.36 -12.30
C ASN A 128 13.01 13.78 -13.67
N ARG A 129 14.03 13.39 -14.45
CA ARG A 129 13.89 12.74 -15.76
C ARG A 129 12.91 11.58 -15.76
N HIS A 130 12.91 10.75 -14.72
CA HIS A 130 12.02 9.60 -14.62
C HIS A 130 10.54 10.04 -14.54
N LEU A 131 10.24 11.08 -13.75
CA LEU A 131 8.89 11.63 -13.67
C LEU A 131 8.43 12.24 -15.00
N HIS A 132 9.33 12.89 -15.75
CA HIS A 132 9.01 13.36 -17.10
C HIS A 132 8.64 12.22 -18.05
N ILE A 133 9.36 11.09 -18.01
CA ILE A 133 9.04 9.90 -18.80
C ILE A 133 7.68 9.33 -18.39
N LEU A 134 7.39 9.23 -17.09
CA LEU A 134 6.11 8.74 -16.60
C LEU A 134 4.94 9.64 -17.01
N MET A 135 5.11 10.97 -16.92
CA MET A 135 4.14 11.94 -17.39
C MET A 135 3.89 11.81 -18.90
N ALA A 136 4.96 11.73 -19.69
CA ALA A 136 4.85 11.57 -21.14
C ALA A 136 4.11 10.28 -21.53
N ARG A 137 4.35 9.17 -20.82
CA ARG A 137 3.61 7.91 -21.01
C ARG A 137 2.12 8.06 -20.69
N ALA A 138 1.79 8.75 -19.60
CA ALA A 138 0.39 9.00 -19.23
C ALA A 138 -0.34 9.88 -20.24
N LEU A 139 0.32 10.93 -20.75
CA LEU A 139 -0.20 11.81 -21.80
C LEU A 139 -0.38 11.05 -23.12
N THR A 140 0.58 10.21 -23.50
CA THR A 140 0.48 9.32 -24.67
C THR A 140 -0.73 8.40 -24.57
N ALA A 141 -0.94 7.76 -23.40
CA ALA A 141 -2.07 6.86 -23.18
C ALA A 141 -3.43 7.59 -23.21
N LYS A 142 -3.45 8.87 -22.83
CA LYS A 142 -4.63 9.75 -22.93
C LYS A 142 -4.90 10.22 -24.37
N GLY A 143 -3.87 10.30 -25.21
CA GLY A 143 -3.94 10.83 -26.58
C GLY A 143 -3.40 12.25 -26.74
N ASP A 144 -2.82 12.83 -25.68
CA ASP A 144 -2.27 14.19 -25.68
C ASP A 144 -0.81 14.17 -26.15
N PHE A 145 -0.61 13.88 -27.44
CA PHE A 145 0.73 13.61 -28.00
C PHE A 145 1.68 14.82 -27.96
N GLU A 146 1.16 16.03 -28.17
CA GLU A 146 1.99 17.26 -28.16
C GLU A 146 2.63 17.51 -26.78
N ASP A 147 1.83 17.40 -25.72
CA ASP A 147 2.34 17.53 -24.35
C ASP A 147 3.28 16.37 -24.01
N ALA A 148 2.98 15.15 -24.47
CA ALA A 148 3.86 13.99 -24.28
C ALA A 148 5.24 14.21 -24.90
N ILE A 149 5.31 14.72 -26.14
CA ILE A 149 6.56 15.05 -26.84
C ILE A 149 7.35 16.08 -26.03
N THR A 150 6.68 17.12 -25.51
CA THR A 150 7.34 18.14 -24.68
C THR A 150 8.01 17.51 -23.45
N HIS A 151 7.31 16.62 -22.74
CA HIS A 151 7.89 15.92 -21.59
C HIS A 151 9.03 14.96 -21.98
N TYR A 152 8.94 14.28 -23.13
CA TYR A 152 10.04 13.45 -23.63
C TYR A 152 11.29 14.27 -23.98
N ARG A 153 11.14 15.44 -24.60
CA ARG A 153 12.25 16.35 -24.90
C ARG A 153 12.95 16.84 -23.64
N ILE A 154 12.18 17.22 -22.62
CA ILE A 154 12.74 17.57 -21.30
C ILE A 154 13.51 16.39 -20.72
N ALA A 155 12.95 15.18 -20.81
CA ALA A 155 13.64 13.98 -20.35
C ALA A 155 14.91 13.68 -21.16
N LEU A 156 15.00 14.05 -22.44
CA LEU A 156 16.20 13.86 -23.26
C LEU A 156 17.25 14.96 -23.05
N GLY A 157 16.91 16.04 -22.35
CA GLY A 157 17.79 17.20 -22.15
C GLY A 157 17.83 18.13 -23.36
N GLU A 158 16.86 18.02 -24.27
CA GLU A 158 16.79 18.81 -25.51
C GLU A 158 16.25 20.24 -25.30
N ASN A 159 15.77 20.56 -24.09
CA ASN A 159 15.24 21.87 -23.71
C ASN A 159 16.25 22.70 -22.86
N GLN A 160 17.56 22.52 -23.07
CA GLN A 160 18.62 23.35 -22.47
C GLN A 160 19.14 24.39 -23.46
#